data_AF-A0A3R9VWH9-F1
#
_entry.id   AF-A0A3R9VWH9-F1
#
_cell.length_a   1.000
_cell.length_b   1.000
_cell.length_c   1.000
_cell.angle_alpha   90.00
_cell.angle_beta   90.00
_cell.angle_gamma   90.00
#
_symmetry.space_group_name_H-M   'P 1'
#
loop_
_entity.id
_entity.type
_entity.pdbx_description
1 polymer ?
#
loop_
_entity_poly.entity_id
_entity_poly.type
_entity_poly.pdbx_seq_one_letter_code
_entity_poly.pdbx_strand_id
1 'polypeptide(L)'
;MDPRRAPRHGRRPPRPGRVRRRARPADGALPRAGHLTGTARRGLQPAPVHPPPLTRPHQERHRHVQNELARLTTEVTQLRQALDSRAVIDQAQGVIMALTPCPAERAWQVLVETSQHGNTKVRDVATALVAAVAHGHGLPPGLRVPLDRAVRRARAGGGGAGPAPGRRAATGVSPGAPIPS
;
A
#
# COMPACT_ATOMS: atom_id res chain seq x y z
N MET A 1 2.29 36.18 39.71
CA MET A 1 3.57 36.87 39.45
C MET A 1 4.54 35.85 38.88
N ASP A 2 5.23 36.22 37.80
CA ASP A 2 5.78 35.35 36.74
C ASP A 2 7.09 34.60 37.09
N PRO A 3 7.25 33.32 36.71
CA PRO A 3 8.58 32.74 36.53
C PRO A 3 8.77 32.14 35.12
N ARG A 4 8.51 32.90 34.05
CA ARG A 4 9.16 32.64 32.76
C ARG A 4 10.67 32.85 32.93
N ARG A 5 11.44 31.84 32.47
CA ARG A 5 12.63 31.97 31.60
C ARG A 5 13.87 31.23 32.10
N ALA A 6 13.98 29.97 31.71
CA ALA A 6 15.20 29.42 31.11
C ALA A 6 14.84 28.18 30.28
N PRO A 7 15.39 28.06 29.06
CA PRO A 7 16.04 26.79 28.77
C PRO A 7 17.47 26.97 28.26
N ARG A 8 18.27 26.02 28.72
CA ARG A 8 19.70 25.84 28.55
C ARG A 8 20.05 25.45 27.11
N HIS A 9 21.10 26.09 26.61
CA HIS A 9 22.11 25.59 25.66
C HIS A 9 21.77 24.38 24.77
N GLY A 10 21.30 24.66 23.55
CA GLY A 10 21.47 23.75 22.41
C GLY A 10 22.82 24.00 21.73
N ARG A 11 23.85 23.25 22.12
CA ARG A 11 25.16 23.26 21.44
C ARG A 11 24.97 22.75 20.00
N ARG A 12 25.33 23.59 19.03
CA ARG A 12 25.38 23.29 17.60
C ARG A 12 26.41 22.18 17.33
N PRO A 13 26.07 21.08 16.63
CA PRO A 13 27.07 20.07 16.28
C PRO A 13 28.07 20.62 15.24
N PRO A 14 29.37 20.27 15.32
CA PRO A 14 30.36 20.69 14.33
C PRO A 14 30.16 19.96 13.00
N ARG A 15 30.37 20.69 11.90
CA ARG A 15 30.26 20.17 10.53
C ARG A 15 31.39 19.17 10.23
N PRO A 16 31.14 18.07 9.48
CA PRO A 16 32.20 17.16 9.08
C PRO A 16 33.19 17.85 8.12
N GLY A 17 34.47 17.76 8.46
CA GLY A 17 35.59 18.38 7.73
C GLY A 17 35.77 17.80 6.33
N ARG A 18 35.98 18.69 5.35
CA ARG A 18 36.42 18.36 3.99
C ARG A 18 37.80 17.67 4.05
N VAL A 19 37.85 16.38 3.75
CA VAL A 19 39.11 15.70 3.46
C VAL A 19 39.59 16.16 2.08
N ARG A 20 40.49 17.14 2.04
CA ARG A 20 41.22 17.50 0.82
C ARG A 20 42.18 16.35 0.52
N ARG A 21 41.82 15.48 -0.43
CA ARG A 21 42.76 14.54 -1.05
C ARG A 21 43.92 15.38 -1.63
N ARG A 22 45.11 15.23 -1.07
CA ARG A 22 46.33 15.82 -1.62
C ARG A 22 46.58 15.20 -2.99
N ALA A 23 46.56 16.05 -4.02
CA ALA A 23 47.09 15.72 -5.33
C ALA A 23 48.61 15.54 -5.22
N ARG A 24 49.12 14.45 -5.78
CA ARG A 24 50.55 14.16 -5.91
C ARG A 24 51.11 15.03 -7.04
N PRO A 25 52.24 15.75 -6.88
CA PRO A 25 52.77 16.56 -7.96
C PRO A 25 53.38 15.69 -9.05
N ALA A 26 53.15 16.12 -10.28
CA ALA A 26 53.79 15.66 -11.49
C ALA A 26 55.22 16.20 -11.54
N ASP A 27 56.14 15.38 -12.04
CA ASP A 27 57.50 15.82 -12.35
C ASP A 27 57.88 15.31 -13.75
N GLY A 28 58.45 16.21 -14.54
CA GLY A 28 59.38 15.86 -15.62
C GLY A 28 58.82 15.50 -17.01
N ALA A 29 58.61 16.53 -17.82
CA ALA A 29 59.18 16.71 -19.17
C ALA A 29 59.13 15.57 -20.23
N LEU A 30 58.47 15.88 -21.35
CA LEU A 30 58.66 15.25 -22.67
C LEU A 30 60.05 15.62 -23.24
N PRO A 31 60.64 14.78 -24.11
CA PRO A 31 60.48 15.06 -25.55
C PRO A 31 60.28 13.83 -26.45
N ARG A 32 59.98 14.17 -27.70
CA ARG A 32 59.42 13.42 -28.82
C ARG A 32 60.25 12.27 -29.41
N ALA A 33 59.46 11.33 -29.95
CA ALA A 33 59.60 10.59 -31.22
C ALA A 33 60.64 9.47 -31.34
N GLY A 34 60.13 8.26 -31.61
CA GLY A 34 60.91 7.07 -31.96
C GLY A 34 60.07 5.81 -31.81
N HIS A 35 59.14 5.62 -32.75
CA HIS A 35 58.44 4.39 -33.12
C HIS A 35 59.18 3.09 -32.73
N LEU A 36 58.45 2.12 -32.17
CA LEU A 36 58.41 0.74 -32.66
C LEU A 36 57.25 0.00 -31.95
N THR A 37 56.46 -0.65 -32.77
CA THR A 37 55.07 -1.07 -32.57
C THR A 37 54.96 -2.26 -31.62
N GLY A 38 54.76 -2.01 -30.33
CA GLY A 38 54.15 -2.99 -29.43
C GLY A 38 52.64 -2.91 -29.55
N THR A 39 52.00 -3.84 -30.26
CA THR A 39 50.54 -3.96 -30.29
C THR A 39 50.06 -4.42 -28.92
N ALA A 40 49.92 -3.47 -28.00
CA ALA A 40 49.22 -3.68 -26.76
C ALA A 40 47.83 -4.25 -27.11
N ARG A 41 47.59 -5.50 -26.70
CA ARG A 41 46.25 -6.08 -26.58
C ARG A 41 45.46 -5.20 -25.61
N ARG A 42 44.95 -4.07 -26.12
CA ARG A 42 43.91 -3.30 -25.47
C ARG A 42 42.71 -4.23 -25.44
N GLY A 43 42.42 -4.75 -24.24
CA GLY A 43 41.31 -5.65 -23.99
C GLY A 43 40.09 -5.15 -24.73
N LEU A 44 39.66 -5.93 -25.73
CA LEU A 44 38.40 -5.73 -26.40
C LEU A 44 37.36 -6.01 -25.32
N GLN A 45 36.97 -4.96 -24.59
CA GLN A 45 35.80 -5.01 -23.72
C GLN A 45 34.68 -5.54 -24.63
N PRO A 46 34.10 -6.73 -24.37
CA PRO A 46 33.04 -7.24 -25.20
C PRO A 46 32.00 -6.14 -25.30
N ALA A 47 31.68 -5.73 -26.53
CA ALA A 47 30.65 -4.73 -26.76
C ALA A 47 29.42 -5.14 -25.93
N PRO A 48 28.76 -4.21 -25.23
CA PRO A 48 27.56 -4.55 -24.47
C PRO A 48 26.65 -5.31 -25.42
N VAL A 49 26.39 -6.58 -25.09
CA VAL A 49 25.46 -7.43 -25.83
C VAL A 49 24.09 -6.82 -25.61
N HIS A 50 23.78 -5.80 -26.41
CA HIS A 50 22.41 -5.42 -26.60
C HIS A 50 21.78 -6.60 -27.32
N PRO A 51 20.73 -7.23 -26.75
CA PRO A 51 19.97 -8.21 -27.50
C PRO A 51 19.61 -7.56 -28.84
N PRO A 52 19.76 -8.28 -29.98
CA PRO A 52 19.42 -7.72 -31.27
C PRO A 52 18.01 -7.15 -31.19
N PRO A 53 17.74 -5.97 -31.76
CA PRO A 53 16.42 -5.38 -31.71
C PRO A 53 15.44 -6.43 -32.20
N LEU A 54 14.47 -6.78 -31.35
CA LEU A 54 13.42 -7.72 -31.70
C LEU A 54 12.84 -7.27 -33.04
N THR A 55 12.66 -8.17 -33.99
CA THR A 55 12.04 -7.83 -35.27
C THR A 55 10.67 -7.20 -34.99
N ARG A 56 10.17 -6.29 -35.86
CA ARG A 56 8.87 -5.62 -35.64
C ARG A 56 7.74 -6.60 -35.22
N PRO A 57 7.59 -7.78 -35.86
CA PRO A 57 6.59 -8.77 -35.43
C PRO A 57 6.83 -9.29 -34.01
N HIS A 58 8.09 -9.46 -33.60
CA HIS A 58 8.44 -9.88 -32.24
C HIS A 58 8.26 -8.74 -31.23
N GLN A 59 8.45 -7.48 -31.62
CA GLN A 59 8.16 -6.30 -30.79
C GLN A 59 6.65 -6.17 -30.52
N GLU A 60 5.83 -6.38 -31.54
CA GLU A 60 4.36 -6.32 -31.43
C GLU A 60 3.82 -7.43 -30.53
N ARG A 61 4.28 -8.67 -30.71
CA ARG A 61 3.93 -9.78 -29.82
C ARG A 61 4.34 -9.51 -28.37
N HIS A 62 5.56 -9.01 -28.16
CA HIS A 62 6.02 -8.66 -26.82
C HIS A 62 5.15 -7.55 -26.22
N ARG A 63 4.83 -6.48 -26.96
CA ARG A 63 3.92 -5.42 -26.51
C ARG A 63 2.53 -5.94 -26.15
N HIS A 64 1.97 -6.83 -26.96
CA HIS A 64 0.67 -7.43 -26.68
C HIS A 64 0.70 -8.22 -25.36
N VAL A 65 1.71 -9.06 -25.17
CA VAL A 65 1.89 -9.81 -23.92
C VAL A 65 2.08 -8.86 -22.73
N GLN A 66 2.87 -7.80 -22.87
CA GLN A 66 3.06 -6.81 -21.80
C GLN A 66 1.76 -6.08 -21.44
N ASN A 67 0.96 -5.70 -22.44
CA ASN A 67 -0.34 -5.06 -22.21
C ASN A 67 -1.32 -6.00 -21.51
N GLU A 68 -1.33 -7.27 -21.91
CA GLU A 68 -2.21 -8.28 -21.31
C GLU A 68 -1.79 -8.58 -19.86
N LEU A 69 -0.49 -8.69 -19.59
CA LEU A 69 0.04 -8.81 -18.23
C LEU A 69 -0.34 -7.60 -17.38
N ALA A 70 -0.22 -6.38 -17.90
CA ALA A 70 -0.62 -5.17 -17.19
C ALA A 70 -2.13 -5.12 -16.88
N ARG A 71 -2.97 -5.58 -17.82
CA ARG A 71 -4.42 -5.70 -17.62
C ARG A 71 -4.76 -6.70 -16.52
N LEU A 72 -4.23 -7.93 -16.63
CA LEU A 72 -4.49 -9.01 -15.68
C LEU A 72 -3.97 -8.68 -14.28
N THR A 73 -2.79 -8.06 -14.16
CA THR A 73 -2.26 -7.63 -12.86
C THR A 73 -3.11 -6.55 -12.20
N THR A 74 -3.66 -5.63 -12.99
CA THR A 74 -4.61 -4.61 -12.51
C THR A 74 -5.89 -5.27 -12.00
N GLU A 75 -6.47 -6.19 -12.76
CA GLU A 75 -7.69 -6.92 -12.39
C GLU A 75 -7.50 -7.74 -11.10
N VAL A 76 -6.42 -8.52 -11.02
CA VAL A 76 -6.07 -9.28 -9.81
C VAL A 76 -5.93 -8.35 -8.60
N THR A 77 -5.32 -7.17 -8.77
CA THR A 77 -5.18 -6.20 -7.68
C THR A 77 -6.52 -5.65 -7.21
N GLN A 78 -7.41 -5.30 -8.15
CA GLN A 78 -8.74 -4.79 -7.83
C GLN A 78 -9.60 -5.85 -7.12
N LEU A 79 -9.54 -7.10 -7.59
CA LEU A 79 -10.25 -8.22 -6.96
C LEU A 79 -9.73 -8.49 -5.55
N ARG A 80 -8.41 -8.52 -5.36
CA ARG A 80 -7.81 -8.67 -4.02
C ARG A 80 -8.24 -7.54 -3.09
N GLN A 81 -8.18 -6.29 -3.55
CA GLN A 81 -8.66 -5.15 -2.76
C GLN A 81 -10.15 -5.27 -2.40
N ALA A 82 -10.99 -5.76 -3.32
CA ALA A 82 -12.40 -5.99 -3.04
C ALA A 82 -12.59 -7.08 -1.96
N LEU A 83 -11.86 -8.20 -2.06
CA LEU A 83 -11.90 -9.28 -1.07
C LEU A 83 -11.41 -8.82 0.31
N ASP A 84 -10.27 -8.13 0.37
CA ASP A 84 -9.71 -7.60 1.61
C ASP A 84 -10.67 -6.60 2.27
N SER A 85 -11.31 -5.76 1.45
CA SER A 85 -12.30 -4.80 1.94
C SER A 85 -13.53 -5.48 2.53
N ARG A 86 -13.96 -6.61 1.97
CA ARG A 86 -15.08 -7.38 2.50
C ARG A 86 -14.72 -8.04 3.82
N ALA A 87 -13.54 -8.67 3.89
CA ALA A 87 -13.07 -9.33 5.10
C ALA A 87 -12.96 -8.36 6.30
N VAL A 88 -12.40 -7.17 6.10
CA VAL A 88 -12.26 -6.19 7.20
C VAL A 88 -13.60 -5.61 7.65
N ILE A 89 -14.55 -5.45 6.72
CA ILE A 89 -15.91 -5.00 7.04
C ILE A 89 -16.63 -6.06 7.88
N ASP A 90 -16.58 -7.32 7.46
CA ASP A 90 -17.23 -8.42 8.16
C ASP A 90 -16.62 -8.59 9.59
N GLN A 91 -15.30 -8.42 9.75
CA GLN A 91 -14.64 -8.39 11.07
C GLN A 91 -15.14 -7.23 11.94
N ALA A 92 -15.23 -6.02 11.38
CA ALA A 92 -15.71 -4.85 12.11
C ALA A 92 -17.17 -5.02 12.56
N GLN A 93 -18.02 -5.64 11.73
CA GLN A 93 -19.37 -6.00 12.13
C GLN A 93 -19.37 -6.97 13.32
N GLY A 94 -18.55 -8.02 13.28
CA GLY A 94 -18.39 -8.95 14.40
C GLY A 94 -17.96 -8.27 15.70
N VAL A 95 -17.02 -7.32 15.62
CA VAL A 95 -16.62 -6.47 16.77
C VAL A 95 -17.81 -5.69 17.33
N ILE A 96 -18.60 -5.04 16.47
CA ILE A 96 -19.78 -4.28 16.91
C ILE A 96 -20.80 -5.19 17.59
N MET A 97 -21.08 -6.37 17.02
CA MET A 97 -22.01 -7.35 17.57
C MET A 97 -21.56 -7.88 18.94
N ALA A 98 -20.24 -8.07 19.13
CA ALA A 98 -19.68 -8.49 20.41
C ALA A 98 -19.78 -7.40 21.49
N LEU A 99 -19.54 -6.13 21.12
CA LEU A 99 -19.61 -4.98 22.03
C LEU A 99 -21.05 -4.50 22.29
N THR A 100 -21.95 -4.81 21.38
CA THR A 100 -23.36 -4.41 21.42
C THR A 100 -24.17 -5.59 20.87
N PRO A 101 -24.86 -6.35 21.72
CA PRO A 101 -25.66 -7.50 21.28
C PRO A 101 -26.74 -7.06 20.28
N CYS A 102 -26.41 -7.11 19.00
CA CYS A 102 -27.27 -6.70 17.90
C CYS A 102 -27.04 -7.63 16.69
N PRO A 103 -28.04 -7.77 15.81
CA PRO A 103 -27.90 -8.58 14.60
C PRO A 103 -26.93 -7.91 13.60
N ALA A 104 -26.42 -8.70 12.66
CA ALA A 104 -25.43 -8.27 11.67
C ALA A 104 -25.91 -7.07 10.81
N GLU A 105 -27.19 -7.03 10.49
CA GLU A 105 -27.83 -5.93 9.76
C GLU A 105 -27.73 -4.61 10.54
N ARG A 106 -27.91 -4.66 11.87
CA ARG A 106 -27.78 -3.46 12.70
C ARG A 106 -26.33 -3.04 12.85
N ALA A 107 -25.41 -4.00 12.95
CA ALA A 107 -23.97 -3.71 12.95
C ALA A 107 -23.52 -3.05 11.63
N TRP A 108 -24.03 -3.50 10.48
CA TRP A 108 -23.81 -2.84 9.19
C TRP A 108 -24.30 -1.38 9.21
N GLN A 109 -25.52 -1.16 9.69
CA GLN A 109 -26.10 0.19 9.78
C GLN A 109 -25.26 1.10 10.67
N VAL A 110 -24.70 0.60 11.77
CA VAL A 110 -23.78 1.37 12.62
C VAL A 110 -22.55 1.83 11.83
N LEU A 111 -21.94 0.96 11.01
CA LEU A 111 -20.80 1.33 10.17
C LEU A 111 -21.18 2.38 9.12
N VAL A 112 -22.33 2.23 8.47
CA VAL A 112 -22.84 3.17 7.46
C VAL A 112 -23.16 4.53 8.08
N GLU A 113 -23.87 4.55 9.22
CA GLU A 113 -24.16 5.79 9.95
C GLU A 113 -22.86 6.50 10.35
N THR A 114 -21.89 5.76 10.89
CA THR A 114 -20.58 6.30 11.27
C THR A 114 -19.84 6.88 10.06
N SER A 115 -19.85 6.16 8.93
CA SER A 115 -19.23 6.57 7.67
C SER A 115 -19.81 7.88 7.13
N GLN A 116 -21.14 8.01 7.11
CA GLN A 116 -21.83 9.20 6.64
C GLN A 116 -21.53 10.42 7.51
N HIS A 117 -21.63 10.27 8.83
CA HIS A 117 -21.41 11.38 9.76
C HIS A 117 -19.92 11.75 9.89
N GLY A 118 -19.02 10.78 9.68
CA GLY A 118 -17.57 10.99 9.68
C GLY A 118 -17.00 11.35 8.30
N ASN A 119 -17.84 11.46 7.25
CA ASN A 119 -17.42 11.64 5.85
C ASN A 119 -16.21 10.77 5.45
N THR A 120 -16.23 9.50 5.87
CA THR A 120 -15.12 8.55 5.73
C THR A 120 -15.66 7.28 5.10
N LYS A 121 -14.92 6.64 4.19
CA LYS A 121 -15.39 5.41 3.55
C LYS A 121 -15.61 4.31 4.58
N VAL A 122 -16.67 3.51 4.43
CA VAL A 122 -17.02 2.42 5.36
C VAL A 122 -15.84 1.47 5.63
N ARG A 123 -15.07 1.10 4.60
CA ARG A 123 -13.87 0.26 4.73
C ARG A 123 -12.79 0.86 5.63
N ASP A 124 -12.65 2.19 5.62
CA ASP A 124 -11.65 2.91 6.40
C ASP A 124 -12.12 3.01 7.86
N VAL A 125 -13.44 3.19 8.08
CA VAL A 125 -14.06 3.08 9.41
C VAL A 125 -13.87 1.68 9.99
N ALA A 126 -14.14 0.63 9.20
CA ALA A 126 -13.96 -0.76 9.60
C ALA A 126 -12.51 -1.06 9.97
N THR A 127 -11.55 -0.65 9.13
CA THR A 127 -10.11 -0.77 9.40
C THR A 127 -9.74 -0.08 10.70
N ALA A 128 -10.18 1.16 10.90
CA ALA A 128 -9.87 1.92 12.11
C ALA A 128 -10.45 1.25 13.38
N LEU A 129 -11.65 0.67 13.28
CA LEU A 129 -12.27 -0.03 14.40
C LEU A 129 -11.54 -1.34 14.73
N VAL A 130 -11.23 -2.16 13.73
CA VAL A 130 -10.50 -3.42 13.93
C VAL A 130 -9.10 -3.14 14.48
N ALA A 131 -8.38 -2.17 13.92
CA ALA A 131 -7.07 -1.77 14.41
C ALA A 131 -7.13 -1.26 15.86
N ALA A 132 -8.19 -0.55 16.23
CA ALA A 132 -8.36 -0.06 17.59
C ALA A 132 -8.53 -1.19 18.62
N VAL A 133 -9.27 -2.23 18.26
CA VAL A 133 -9.47 -3.40 19.13
C VAL A 133 -8.25 -4.32 19.12
N ALA A 134 -7.65 -4.58 17.95
CA ALA A 134 -6.54 -5.52 17.81
C ALA A 134 -5.21 -4.98 18.35
N HIS A 135 -4.97 -3.67 18.23
CA HIS A 135 -3.68 -3.06 18.53
C HIS A 135 -3.75 -1.99 19.62
N GLY A 136 -4.94 -1.74 20.20
CA GLY A 136 -5.14 -0.72 21.22
C GLY A 136 -4.97 0.72 20.70
N HIS A 137 -4.92 0.92 19.38
CA HIS A 137 -4.89 2.26 18.80
C HIS A 137 -6.22 2.96 19.11
N GLY A 138 -6.17 4.19 19.62
CA GLY A 138 -7.41 4.97 19.77
C GLY A 138 -8.05 5.19 18.40
N LEU A 139 -9.39 5.17 18.31
CA LEU A 139 -10.07 5.57 17.09
C LEU A 139 -9.63 6.98 16.66
N PRO A 140 -9.57 7.30 15.36
CA PRO A 140 -9.29 8.66 14.93
C PRO A 140 -10.37 9.63 15.44
N PRO A 141 -10.01 10.87 15.79
CA PRO A 141 -10.92 11.81 16.45
C PRO A 141 -12.26 12.00 15.72
N GLY A 142 -12.23 12.06 14.38
CA GLY A 142 -13.42 12.22 13.54
C GLY A 142 -14.39 11.05 13.54
N LEU A 143 -13.97 9.85 13.98
CA LEU A 143 -14.84 8.65 14.01
C LEU A 143 -15.35 8.30 15.40
N ARG A 144 -14.72 8.82 16.47
CA ARG A 144 -15.11 8.51 17.86
C ARG A 144 -16.56 8.86 18.16
N VAL A 145 -16.91 10.13 17.95
CA VAL A 145 -18.25 10.66 18.27
C VAL A 145 -19.33 10.05 17.37
N PRO A 146 -19.14 9.96 16.03
CA PRO A 146 -20.11 9.27 15.17
C PRO A 146 -20.37 7.82 15.54
N LEU A 147 -19.30 7.03 15.82
CA LEU A 147 -19.44 5.62 16.15
C LEU A 147 -20.17 5.43 17.48
N ASP A 148 -19.77 6.17 18.51
CA ASP A 148 -20.38 6.13 19.83
C ASP A 148 -21.88 6.51 19.79
N ARG A 149 -22.25 7.53 18.99
CA ARG A 149 -23.65 7.88 18.75
C ARG A 149 -24.41 6.76 18.03
N ALA A 150 -23.85 6.19 16.97
CA ALA A 150 -24.48 5.11 16.21
C ALA A 150 -24.70 3.86 17.08
N VAL A 151 -23.70 3.48 17.89
CA VAL A 151 -23.80 2.36 18.83
C VAL A 151 -24.88 2.60 19.90
N ARG A 152 -24.97 3.81 20.49
CA ARG A 152 -26.05 4.15 21.42
C ARG A 152 -27.43 4.04 20.78
N ARG A 153 -27.60 4.51 19.53
CA ARG A 153 -28.86 4.37 18.78
C ARG A 153 -29.19 2.90 18.49
N ALA A 154 -28.18 2.07 18.22
CA ALA A 154 -28.39 0.64 18.03
C ALA A 154 -28.88 -0.04 19.31
N ARG A 155 -28.33 0.32 20.48
CA ARG A 155 -28.77 -0.18 21.79
C ARG A 155 -30.19 0.25 22.14
N ALA A 156 -30.54 1.51 21.87
CA ALA A 156 -31.88 2.03 22.15
C ALA A 156 -32.99 1.38 21.28
N GLY A 157 -32.63 0.82 20.11
CA GLY A 157 -33.57 0.15 19.21
C GLY A 157 -33.72 -1.37 19.42
N GLY A 158 -33.07 -1.95 20.44
CA GLY A 158 -32.92 -3.41 20.63
C GLY A 158 -34.14 -4.16 21.20
N GLY A 159 -35.37 -3.70 20.95
CA GLY A 159 -36.61 -4.35 21.41
C GLY A 159 -37.32 -5.23 20.38
N GLY A 160 -36.77 -5.41 19.17
CA GLY A 160 -37.40 -6.16 18.09
C GLY A 160 -36.59 -7.39 17.70
N ALA A 161 -37.18 -8.57 17.87
CA ALA A 161 -36.67 -9.86 17.43
C ALA A 161 -36.08 -9.78 16.00
N GLY A 162 -34.78 -10.09 15.88
CA GLY A 162 -34.15 -10.23 14.57
C GLY A 162 -34.61 -11.53 13.90
N PRO A 163 -34.97 -11.54 12.61
CA PRO A 163 -35.16 -12.79 11.89
C PRO A 163 -33.82 -13.55 11.85
N ALA A 164 -33.87 -14.84 12.16
CA ALA A 164 -32.71 -15.73 12.19
C ALA A 164 -31.92 -15.67 10.86
N PRO A 165 -30.59 -15.83 10.88
CA PRO A 165 -29.80 -15.86 9.64
C PRO A 165 -30.22 -17.06 8.80
N GLY A 166 -30.88 -16.75 7.67
CA GLY A 166 -31.29 -17.71 6.66
C GLY A 166 -30.09 -18.44 6.08
N ARG A 167 -30.03 -19.74 6.34
CA ARG A 167 -29.21 -20.71 5.60
C ARG A 167 -29.62 -20.72 4.11
N ARG A 168 -28.60 -20.88 3.24
CA ARG A 168 -28.58 -21.27 1.80
C ARG A 168 -28.41 -20.10 0.81
N ALA A 169 -27.64 -20.22 -0.28
CA ALA A 169 -27.10 -21.40 -0.95
C ALA A 169 -25.71 -21.13 -1.56
N ALA A 170 -24.82 -22.11 -1.44
CA ALA A 170 -23.72 -22.30 -2.37
C ALA A 170 -24.33 -22.66 -3.74
N THR A 171 -24.34 -21.73 -4.67
CA THR A 171 -24.43 -22.03 -6.09
C THR A 171 -23.02 -22.19 -6.61
N GLY A 172 -22.63 -23.45 -6.86
CA GLY A 172 -21.48 -23.76 -7.69
C GLY A 172 -21.69 -23.21 -9.10
N VAL A 173 -20.75 -22.40 -9.56
CA VAL A 173 -20.60 -22.10 -10.98
C VAL A 173 -19.62 -23.14 -11.53
N SER A 174 -20.16 -24.06 -12.34
CA SER A 174 -19.41 -25.04 -13.14
C SER A 174 -18.45 -24.37 -14.13
N PRO A 175 -17.36 -25.06 -14.55
CA PRO A 175 -16.40 -24.53 -15.50
C PRO A 175 -16.81 -24.78 -16.96
N GLY A 176 -16.36 -23.88 -17.85
CA GLY A 176 -16.05 -24.21 -19.25
C GLY A 176 -17.17 -24.09 -20.27
N ALA A 177 -17.16 -22.99 -21.03
CA ALA A 177 -17.70 -22.96 -22.40
C ALA A 177 -16.55 -22.56 -23.36
N PRO A 178 -16.50 -23.14 -24.58
CA PRO A 178 -15.35 -23.01 -25.48
C PRO A 178 -15.32 -21.67 -26.22
N ILE A 179 -14.10 -21.24 -26.54
CA ILE A 179 -13.79 -20.05 -27.36
C ILE A 179 -14.04 -20.41 -28.84
N PRO A 180 -14.79 -19.62 -29.62
CA PRO A 180 -14.96 -19.86 -31.05
C PRO A 180 -13.69 -19.51 -31.84
N SER A 181 -13.44 -20.30 -32.89
CA SER A 181 -12.32 -20.21 -33.84
C SER A 181 -12.29 -18.93 -34.66
#